data_AF-A0A8C1JRD2-F1
#
_entry.id   AF-A0A8C1JRD2-F1
#
_cell.length_a   1.000
_cell.length_b   1.000
_cell.length_c   1.000
_cell.angle_alpha   90.00
_cell.angle_beta   90.00
_cell.angle_gamma   90.00
#
_symmetry.space_group_name_H-M   'P 1'
#
loop_
_entity.id
_entity.type
_entity.pdbx_description
1 polymer ?
#
loop_
_entity_poly.entity_id
_entity_poly.type
_entity_poly.pdbx_seq_one_letter_code
_entity_poly.pdbx_strand_id
1 'polypeptide(L)'
;DFPLSPPALTLLFPSAEALKESRATLVCLAEDISVALVHVSWSVNGRSVTDGVWSSPTEEQQDTTFKMSSYLTIESSDWMNNADFSCEVAVGSKFTKKSISVSQC
;
A
#
# COMPACT_ATOMS: atom_id res chain seq x y z
N ASP A 1 -6.60 23.65 14.42
CA ASP A 1 -6.93 22.23 14.41
C ASP A 1 -7.24 21.86 12.96
N PHE A 2 -6.27 21.27 12.24
CA PHE A 2 -6.48 20.87 10.85
C PHE A 2 -7.13 19.48 10.89
N PRO A 3 -8.34 19.27 10.36
CA PRO A 3 -8.97 17.96 10.42
C PRO A 3 -8.14 16.99 9.58
N LEU A 4 -7.41 16.09 10.25
CA LEU A 4 -6.68 15.01 9.59
C LEU A 4 -7.72 13.98 9.11
N SER A 5 -8.06 14.05 7.82
CA SER A 5 -8.83 13.01 7.15
C SER A 5 -7.97 11.75 6.97
N PRO A 6 -8.54 10.54 7.19
CA PRO A 6 -7.86 9.31 6.83
C PRO A 6 -7.65 9.26 5.31
N PRO A 7 -6.46 8.86 4.83
CA PRO A 7 -6.20 8.80 3.40
C PRO A 7 -7.06 7.74 2.73
N ALA A 8 -7.44 8.00 1.47
CA ALA A 8 -8.12 7.03 0.63
C ALA A 8 -7.07 6.00 0.14
N LEU A 9 -7.24 4.74 0.51
CA LEU A 9 -6.32 3.67 0.12
C LEU A 9 -6.95 2.71 -0.88
N THR A 10 -6.25 2.52 -1.99
CA THR A 10 -6.53 1.50 -2.99
C THR A 10 -5.37 0.54 -3.07
N LEU A 11 -5.61 -0.74 -2.77
CA LEU A 11 -4.61 -1.79 -2.82
C LEU A 11 -4.86 -2.66 -4.04
N LEU A 12 -3.94 -2.61 -5.00
CA LEU A 12 -4.02 -3.34 -6.26
C LEU A 12 -3.33 -4.69 -6.13
N PHE A 13 -4.04 -5.73 -6.55
CA PHE A 13 -3.53 -7.08 -6.65
C PHE A 13 -2.54 -7.21 -7.82
N PRO A 14 -1.61 -8.17 -7.77
CA PRO A 14 -0.69 -8.39 -8.86
C PRO A 14 -1.46 -8.99 -10.04
N SER A 15 -1.10 -8.62 -11.27
CA SER A 15 -1.78 -9.16 -12.45
C SER A 15 -1.52 -10.67 -12.59
N ALA A 16 -2.46 -11.40 -13.21
CA ALA A 16 -2.30 -12.82 -13.48
C ALA A 16 -1.05 -13.13 -14.34
N GLU A 17 -0.61 -12.17 -15.15
CA GLU A 17 0.63 -12.26 -15.91
C GLU A 17 1.86 -12.08 -15.02
N ALA A 18 1.86 -11.10 -14.11
CA ALA A 18 2.94 -10.92 -13.13
C ALA A 18 3.08 -12.13 -12.19
N LEU A 19 1.98 -12.82 -11.89
CA LEU A 19 2.01 -14.04 -11.06
C LEU A 19 2.58 -15.28 -11.75
N LYS A 20 2.77 -15.25 -13.08
CA LYS A 20 3.48 -16.33 -13.80
C LYS A 20 4.99 -16.23 -13.64
N GLU A 21 5.48 -15.05 -13.29
CA GLU A 21 6.90 -14.81 -12.99
C GLU A 21 7.23 -15.29 -11.57
N SER A 22 8.53 -15.36 -11.25
CA SER A 22 9.00 -15.72 -9.90
C SER A 22 8.68 -14.68 -8.82
N ARG A 23 8.45 -13.42 -9.24
CA ARG A 23 8.16 -12.29 -8.36
C ARG A 23 7.01 -11.47 -8.91
N ALA A 24 6.20 -10.95 -8.00
CA ALA A 24 5.09 -10.07 -8.31
C ALA A 24 5.18 -8.79 -7.48
N THR A 25 4.53 -7.72 -7.95
CA THR A 25 4.52 -6.43 -7.24
C THR A 25 3.09 -6.04 -6.90
N LEU A 26 2.87 -5.75 -5.63
CA LEU A 26 1.65 -5.15 -5.10
C LEU A 26 1.78 -3.63 -5.13
N VAL A 27 0.67 -2.93 -5.36
CA VAL A 27 0.65 -1.46 -5.41
C VAL A 27 -0.39 -0.92 -4.44
N CYS A 28 0.04 -0.07 -3.52
CA CYS A 28 -0.81 0.68 -2.60
C CYS A 28 -0.83 2.13 -3.03
N LEU A 29 -1.99 2.60 -3.51
CA LEU A 29 -2.23 3.99 -3.85
C LEU A 29 -2.89 4.68 -2.66
N ALA A 30 -2.29 5.77 -2.22
CA ALA A 30 -2.82 6.65 -1.20
C ALA A 30 -3.17 8.01 -1.82
N GLU A 31 -4.43 8.40 -1.71
CA GLU A 31 -5.00 9.63 -2.26
C GLU A 31 -5.71 10.41 -1.16
N ASP A 32 -6.11 11.65 -1.45
CA ASP A 32 -6.82 12.53 -0.51
C ASP A 32 -6.09 12.75 0.82
N ILE A 33 -4.76 12.72 0.78
CA ILE A 33 -3.92 12.91 1.96
C ILE A 33 -3.92 14.42 2.30
N SER A 34 -4.17 14.74 3.57
CA SER A 34 -4.28 16.13 4.04
C SER A 34 -2.94 16.85 4.30
N VAL A 35 -1.83 16.12 4.42
CA VAL A 35 -0.49 16.67 4.68
C VAL A 35 0.59 15.92 3.90
N ALA A 36 1.69 16.61 3.56
CA ALA A 36 2.78 16.01 2.79
C ALA A 36 3.54 14.90 3.55
N LEU A 37 3.61 14.99 4.89
CA LEU A 37 4.36 14.07 5.73
C LEU A 37 3.48 12.88 6.15
N VAL A 38 3.65 11.75 5.46
CA VAL A 38 2.96 10.49 5.75
C VAL A 38 3.95 9.36 5.98
N HIS A 39 3.50 8.33 6.69
CA HIS A 39 4.27 7.11 6.91
C HIS A 39 3.54 5.92 6.30
N VAL A 40 4.18 5.21 5.39
CA VAL A 40 3.66 3.95 4.83
C VAL A 40 4.30 2.77 5.55
N SER A 41 3.56 1.70 5.74
CA SER A 41 4.06 0.45 6.29
C SER A 41 3.37 -0.73 5.62
N TRP A 42 4.18 -1.74 5.31
CA TRP A 42 3.69 -3.01 4.78
C TRP A 42 3.78 -4.09 5.83
N SER A 43 2.82 -5.01 5.81
CA SER A 43 2.89 -6.23 6.62
C SER A 43 2.40 -7.44 5.85
N VAL A 44 3.10 -8.55 5.98
CA VAL A 44 2.74 -9.85 5.42
C VAL A 44 2.35 -10.79 6.56
N ASN A 45 1.14 -11.34 6.53
CA ASN A 45 0.57 -12.16 7.62
C ASN A 45 0.70 -11.49 9.00
N GLY A 46 0.48 -10.16 9.04
CA GLY A 46 0.58 -9.35 10.26
C GLY A 46 2.00 -9.02 10.71
N ARG A 47 3.05 -9.42 9.98
CA ARG A 47 4.44 -9.08 10.29
C ARG A 47 4.91 -7.93 9.41
N SER A 48 5.44 -6.87 10.00
CA SER A 48 5.98 -5.73 9.27
C SER A 48 7.14 -6.16 8.35
N VAL A 49 7.13 -5.67 7.12
CA VAL A 49 8.17 -5.92 6.12
C VAL A 49 8.70 -4.62 5.54
N THR A 50 10.00 -4.61 5.26
CA THR A 50 10.70 -3.52 4.58
C THR A 50 11.46 -3.99 3.35
N ASP A 51 11.66 -5.31 3.21
CA ASP A 51 12.31 -5.89 2.04
C ASP A 51 11.38 -5.79 0.83
N GLY A 52 11.93 -5.41 -0.33
CA GLY A 52 11.15 -5.22 -1.56
C GLY A 52 10.15 -4.06 -1.51
N VAL A 53 10.15 -3.24 -0.45
CA VAL A 53 9.29 -2.06 -0.33
C VAL A 53 9.95 -0.87 -1.00
N TRP A 54 9.22 -0.24 -1.91
CA TRP A 54 9.56 1.06 -2.47
C TRP A 54 8.38 2.02 -2.33
N SER A 55 8.65 3.29 -2.04
CA SER A 55 7.64 4.32 -1.85
C SER A 55 7.99 5.54 -2.66
N SER A 56 7.03 6.05 -3.44
CA SER A 56 7.18 7.31 -4.13
C SER A 56 7.21 8.47 -3.12
N PRO A 57 7.82 9.61 -3.47
CA PRO A 57 7.58 10.84 -2.73
C PRO A 57 6.09 11.20 -2.79
N THR A 58 5.64 11.96 -1.79
CA THR A 58 4.32 12.56 -1.75
C THR A 58 4.23 13.66 -2.81
N GLU A 59 3.18 13.65 -3.62
CA GLU A 59 2.96 14.60 -4.72
C GLU A 59 1.67 15.38 -4.47
N GLU A 60 1.71 16.70 -4.65
CA GLU A 60 0.54 17.58 -4.48
C GLU A 60 -0.41 17.45 -5.68
N GLN A 61 -1.71 17.40 -5.41
CA GLN A 61 -2.79 17.35 -6.40
C GLN A 61 -3.43 18.72 -6.57
N GLN A 62 -4.21 18.90 -7.65
CA GLN A 62 -4.87 20.18 -7.96
C GLN A 62 -5.83 20.65 -6.86
N ASP A 63 -6.44 19.71 -6.13
CA ASP A 63 -7.38 19.95 -5.03
C ASP A 63 -6.68 20.22 -3.68
N THR A 64 -5.39 20.55 -3.65
CA THR A 64 -4.58 20.80 -2.43
C THR A 64 -4.44 19.61 -1.48
N THR A 65 -4.86 18.43 -1.93
CA THR A 65 -4.57 17.14 -1.32
C THR A 65 -3.26 16.58 -1.85
N PHE A 66 -2.73 15.56 -1.18
CA PHE A 66 -1.56 14.84 -1.65
C PHE A 66 -1.88 13.40 -2.02
N LYS A 67 -1.07 12.85 -2.91
CA LYS A 67 -1.06 11.43 -3.29
C LYS A 67 0.31 10.81 -3.11
N MET A 68 0.34 9.51 -2.91
CA MET A 68 1.57 8.73 -2.74
C MET A 68 1.31 7.27 -3.16
N SER A 69 2.31 6.64 -3.76
CA SER A 69 2.24 5.25 -4.19
C SER A 69 3.32 4.44 -3.49
N SER A 70 2.96 3.28 -2.94
CA SER A 70 3.93 2.32 -2.41
C SER A 70 3.80 0.98 -3.11
N TYR A 71 4.93 0.31 -3.26
CA TYR A 71 5.11 -0.89 -4.04
C TYR A 71 5.80 -1.92 -3.16
N LEU A 72 5.25 -3.13 -3.11
CA LEU A 72 5.84 -4.25 -2.40
C LEU A 72 6.09 -5.38 -3.38
N THR A 73 7.35 -5.70 -3.63
CA THR A 73 7.74 -6.87 -4.40
C THR A 73 7.77 -8.10 -3.51
N ILE A 74 7.07 -9.15 -3.93
CA ILE A 74 6.88 -10.41 -3.21
C ILE A 74 7.30 -11.59 -4.09
N GLU A 75 7.53 -12.75 -3.49
CA GLU A 75 7.56 -13.98 -4.27
C GLU A 75 6.14 -14.39 -4.66
N SER A 76 5.95 -14.82 -5.91
CA SER A 76 4.63 -15.25 -6.38
C SER A 76 4.11 -16.48 -5.61
N SER A 77 5.01 -17.29 -5.06
CA SER A 77 4.71 -18.37 -4.12
C SER A 77 3.99 -17.88 -2.85
N ASP A 78 4.42 -16.78 -2.25
CA ASP A 78 3.77 -16.22 -1.05
C ASP A 78 2.32 -15.83 -1.33
N TRP A 79 2.07 -15.23 -2.50
CA TRP A 79 0.71 -14.92 -2.96
C TRP A 79 -0.14 -16.20 -3.11
N MET A 80 0.37 -17.21 -3.81
CA MET A 80 -0.33 -18.48 -4.02
C MET A 80 -0.59 -19.24 -2.72
N ASN A 81 0.24 -19.05 -1.70
CA ASN A 81 0.08 -19.63 -0.37
C ASN A 81 -0.96 -18.91 0.52
N ASN A 82 -1.81 -18.03 -0.05
CA ASN A 82 -2.84 -17.29 0.69
C ASN A 82 -2.27 -16.38 1.79
N ALA A 83 -1.08 -15.81 1.58
CA ALA A 83 -0.58 -14.79 2.49
C ALA A 83 -1.48 -13.53 2.46
N ASP A 84 -1.69 -12.94 3.63
CA ASP A 84 -2.33 -11.63 3.77
C ASP A 84 -1.30 -10.53 3.59
N PHE A 85 -1.52 -9.65 2.62
CA PHE A 85 -0.69 -8.48 2.38
C PHE A 85 -1.46 -7.24 2.77
N SER A 86 -0.91 -6.48 3.70
CA SER A 86 -1.53 -5.25 4.17
C SER A 86 -0.64 -4.04 3.94
N CYS A 87 -1.23 -2.97 3.44
CA CYS A 87 -0.65 -1.64 3.36
C CYS A 87 -1.34 -0.73 4.38
N GLU A 88 -0.56 -0.04 5.19
CA GLU A 88 -1.02 0.95 6.15
C GLU A 88 -0.37 2.30 5.84
N VAL A 89 -1.18 3.36 5.80
CA VAL A 89 -0.69 4.73 5.64
C VAL A 89 -1.18 5.56 6.81
N ALA A 90 -0.22 6.13 7.55
CA ALA A 90 -0.45 6.95 8.73
C ALA A 90 -0.19 8.42 8.44
N VAL A 91 -1.10 9.26 8.94
CA VAL A 91 -1.12 10.72 8.82
C VAL A 91 -1.35 11.27 10.23
N GLY A 92 -0.27 11.63 10.92
CA GLY A 92 -0.32 12.04 12.33
C GLY A 92 -0.87 10.93 13.25
N SER A 93 -2.02 11.16 13.87
CA SER A 93 -2.71 10.19 14.75
C SER A 93 -3.76 9.33 14.03
N LYS A 94 -3.95 9.54 12.73
CA LYS A 94 -4.88 8.77 11.89
C LYS A 94 -4.11 7.80 11.02
N PHE A 95 -4.72 6.67 10.71
CA PHE A 95 -4.18 5.73 9.73
C PHE A 95 -5.33 5.06 8.99
N THR A 96 -5.05 4.64 7.75
CA THR A 96 -5.90 3.75 6.99
C THR A 96 -5.11 2.49 6.70
N LYS A 97 -5.75 1.33 6.81
CA LYS A 97 -5.16 0.04 6.47
C LYS A 97 -6.03 -0.68 5.45
N LYS A 98 -5.41 -1.25 4.42
CA LYS A 98 -6.04 -2.15 3.45
C LYS A 98 -5.27 -3.46 3.39
N SER A 99 -5.99 -4.54 3.18
CA SER A 99 -5.46 -5.89 3.14
C SER A 99 -6.00 -6.62 1.93
N ILE A 100 -5.16 -7.40 1.26
CA ILE A 100 -5.51 -8.27 0.14
C ILE A 100 -4.87 -9.64 0.32
N SER A 101 -5.51 -10.65 -0.25
CA SER A 101 -5.02 -12.02 -0.32
C SER A 101 -5.56 -12.65 -1.59
N VAL A 102 -5.00 -13.80 -1.99
CA VAL A 102 -5.46 -14.54 -3.18
C VAL A 102 -6.95 -14.92 -3.12
N SER A 103 -7.53 -15.02 -1.92
CA SER A 103 -8.95 -15.32 -1.72
C SER A 103 -9.89 -14.19 -2.16
N GLN A 104 -9.34 -13.00 -2.46
CA GLN A 104 -10.09 -11.80 -2.86
C GLN A 104 -9.97 -11.50 -4.36
N CYS A 105 -9.32 -12.38 -5.12
CA CYS A 105 -9.23 -12.33 -6.59
C CYS A 105 -10.43 -12.99 -7.29
#